data_AF-A0A259NKE0-F1
#
_entry.id   AF-A0A259NKE0-F1
#
_cell.length_a   1.000
_cell.length_b   1.000
_cell.length_c   1.000
_cell.angle_alpha   90.00
_cell.angle_beta   90.00
_cell.angle_gamma   90.00
#
_symmetry.space_group_name_H-M   'P 1'
#
loop_
_entity.id
_entity.type
_entity.pdbx_description
1 polymer ?
#
loop_
_entity_poly.entity_id
_entity_poly.type
_entity_poly.pdbx_seq_one_letter_code
_entity_poly.pdbx_strand_id
1 'polypeptide(L)'
;MRHIISILIENEAGALSRVAGLFSARGYNIESLCVAPTVDETLSRMTLVTRGDEQIVEQIIKQLNKLIDVIKVQDMADAPHIERELMLIKVQAVERYRE
;
A
#
# COMPACT_ATOMS: atom_id res chain seq x y z
N MET A 1 11.51 2.09 10.54
CA MET A 1 10.71 0.89 10.87
C MET A 1 9.80 0.56 9.70
N ARG A 2 9.18 -0.63 9.65
CA ARG A 2 8.21 -1.01 8.62
C ARG A 2 6.83 -0.52 9.02
N HIS A 3 6.14 0.18 8.14
CA HIS A 3 4.78 0.70 8.34
C HIS A 3 3.85 0.15 7.27
N ILE A 4 2.60 -0.13 7.66
CA ILE A 4 1.56 -0.63 6.77
C ILE A 4 0.42 0.38 6.81
N ILE A 5 0.19 1.05 5.70
CA ILE A 5 -0.80 2.11 5.58
C ILE A 5 -1.99 1.54 4.80
N SER A 6 -3.14 1.45 5.46
CA SER A 6 -4.42 1.15 4.82
C SER A 6 -5.07 2.45 4.38
N ILE A 7 -5.38 2.56 3.09
CA ILE A 7 -5.98 3.75 2.48
C ILE A 7 -7.28 3.33 1.81
N LEU A 8 -8.39 4.00 2.17
CA LEU A 8 -9.66 3.90 1.47
C LEU A 8 -9.74 5.06 0.48
N ILE A 9 -9.92 4.75 -0.79
CA ILE A 9 -9.95 5.72 -1.89
C ILE A 9 -11.19 5.57 -2.74
N GLU A 10 -11.57 6.61 -3.46
CA GLU A 10 -12.56 6.52 -4.53
C GLU A 10 -12.04 5.61 -5.66
N ASN A 11 -12.90 4.77 -6.20
CA ASN A 11 -12.60 3.84 -7.28
C ASN A 11 -12.73 4.53 -8.66
N GLU A 12 -12.02 5.65 -8.81
CA GLU A 12 -12.00 6.44 -10.03
C GLU A 12 -10.65 6.42 -10.75
N ALA A 13 -10.69 6.72 -12.04
CA ALA A 13 -9.48 6.82 -12.85
C ALA A 13 -8.53 7.88 -12.27
N GLY A 14 -7.29 7.47 -12.02
CA GLY A 14 -6.22 8.36 -11.56
C GLY A 14 -6.08 8.48 -10.04
N ALA A 15 -7.00 7.95 -9.22
CA ALA A 15 -6.86 7.97 -7.76
C ALA A 15 -5.57 7.23 -7.32
N LEU A 16 -5.35 6.02 -7.85
CA LEU A 16 -4.10 5.26 -7.66
C LEU A 16 -2.87 6.06 -8.11
N SER A 17 -2.95 6.71 -9.28
CA SER A 17 -1.83 7.46 -9.85
C SER A 17 -1.44 8.66 -8.99
N ARG A 18 -2.41 9.37 -8.40
CA ARG A 18 -2.17 10.49 -7.49
C ARG A 18 -1.50 10.03 -6.19
N VAL A 19 -1.96 8.90 -5.62
CA VAL A 19 -1.30 8.31 -4.45
C VAL A 19 0.13 7.89 -4.78
N ALA A 20 0.36 7.12 -5.85
CA ALA A 20 1.71 6.70 -6.24
C ALA A 20 2.61 7.90 -6.60
N GLY A 21 2.05 8.92 -7.25
CA GLY A 21 2.74 10.15 -7.62
C GLY A 21 3.23 10.95 -6.42
N LEU A 22 2.47 10.98 -5.32
CA LEU A 22 2.89 11.61 -4.06
C LEU A 22 4.14 10.95 -3.49
N PHE A 23 4.22 9.62 -3.53
CA PHE A 23 5.42 8.90 -3.07
C PHE A 23 6.63 9.18 -3.96
N SER A 24 6.44 9.12 -5.28
CA SER A 24 7.49 9.41 -6.26
C SER A 24 8.03 10.84 -6.13
N ALA A 25 7.14 11.84 -6.08
CA ALA A 25 7.52 13.26 -6.01
C ALA A 25 8.27 13.64 -4.72
N ARG A 26 8.07 12.88 -3.65
CA ARG A 26 8.70 13.13 -2.34
C ARG A 26 9.89 12.21 -2.07
N GLY A 27 10.19 11.28 -2.98
CA GLY A 27 11.25 10.29 -2.79
C GLY A 27 10.95 9.30 -1.66
N TYR A 28 9.68 9.04 -1.36
CA TYR A 28 9.29 8.03 -0.39
C TYR A 28 9.35 6.64 -1.02
N ASN A 29 9.92 5.68 -0.28
CA ASN A 29 10.03 4.32 -0.78
C ASN A 29 8.71 3.56 -0.66
N ILE A 30 8.35 2.78 -1.67
CA ILE A 30 7.22 1.84 -1.61
C ILE A 30 7.83 0.43 -1.63
N GLU A 31 7.60 -0.35 -0.57
CA GLU A 31 8.07 -1.74 -0.49
C GLU A 31 7.08 -2.69 -1.17
N SER A 32 5.79 -2.54 -0.87
CA SER A 32 4.71 -3.23 -1.58
C SER A 32 3.46 -2.35 -1.65
N LEU A 33 2.64 -2.59 -2.67
CA LEU A 33 1.38 -1.90 -2.89
C LEU A 33 0.37 -2.88 -3.48
N CYS A 34 -0.79 -2.99 -2.86
CA CYS A 34 -1.93 -3.71 -3.39
C CYS A 34 -3.16 -2.81 -3.37
N VAL A 35 -3.98 -2.84 -4.42
CA VAL A 35 -5.23 -2.09 -4.50
C VAL A 35 -6.29 -2.95 -5.16
N ALA A 36 -7.49 -2.96 -4.59
CA ALA A 36 -8.65 -3.63 -5.15
C ALA A 36 -9.96 -2.96 -4.71
N PRO A 37 -11.04 -3.09 -5.50
CA PRO A 37 -12.38 -2.65 -5.09
C PRO A 37 -12.81 -3.30 -3.78
N THR A 38 -13.63 -2.59 -3.01
CA THR A 38 -14.25 -3.12 -1.78
C THR A 38 -15.61 -3.77 -2.09
N VAL A 39 -16.37 -4.13 -1.06
CA VAL A 39 -17.77 -4.56 -1.21
C VAL A 39 -18.61 -3.43 -1.82
N ASP A 40 -18.27 -2.18 -1.51
CA ASP A 40 -18.75 -1.02 -2.26
C ASP A 40 -17.83 -0.81 -3.47
N GLU A 41 -18.36 -1.03 -4.67
CA GLU A 41 -17.61 -0.91 -5.94
C GLU A 41 -17.19 0.53 -6.25
N THR A 42 -17.80 1.53 -5.60
CA THR A 42 -17.36 2.94 -5.72
C THR A 42 -16.08 3.22 -4.94
N LEU A 43 -15.67 2.29 -4.07
CA LEU A 43 -14.52 2.44 -3.19
C LEU A 43 -13.49 1.34 -3.45
N SER A 44 -12.22 1.74 -3.39
CA SER A 44 -11.07 0.84 -3.46
C SER A 44 -10.29 0.90 -2.15
N ARG A 45 -9.77 -0.25 -1.71
CA ARG A 45 -8.85 -0.32 -0.58
C ARG A 45 -7.44 -0.56 -1.11
N MET A 46 -6.55 0.35 -0.76
CA MET A 46 -5.13 0.23 -1.00
C MET A 46 -4.40 -0.12 0.30
N THR A 47 -3.54 -1.12 0.25
CA THR A 47 -2.60 -1.46 1.32
C THR A 47 -1.19 -1.16 0.82
N LEU A 48 -0.50 -0.25 1.49
CA LEU A 48 0.83 0.20 1.12
C LEU A 48 1.80 -0.11 2.25
N VAL A 49 2.91 -0.77 1.92
CA VAL A 49 3.99 -1.03 2.87
C VAL A 49 5.16 -0.11 2.53
N THR A 50 5.69 0.56 3.55
CA THR A 50 6.84 1.46 3.41
C THR A 50 7.78 1.33 4.60
N ARG A 51 9.01 1.86 4.43
CA ARG A 51 10.01 1.96 5.50
C ARG A 51 10.42 3.41 5.64
N GLY A 52 10.38 3.90 6.88
CA GLY A 52 10.77 5.26 7.22
C GLY A 52 10.97 5.40 8.72
N ASP A 53 11.43 6.57 9.15
CA ASP A 53 11.23 6.98 10.54
C ASP A 53 9.78 7.44 10.75
N GLU A 54 9.41 7.61 12.02
CA GLU A 54 8.06 7.99 12.41
C GLU A 54 7.66 9.38 11.85
N GLN A 55 8.63 10.29 11.72
CA GLN A 55 8.40 11.63 11.16
C GLN A 55 8.03 11.59 9.68
N ILE A 56 8.73 10.78 8.88
CA ILE A 56 8.43 10.58 7.46
C ILE A 56 7.06 9.93 7.31
N VAL A 57 6.74 8.91 8.12
CA VAL A 57 5.44 8.23 8.03
C VAL A 57 4.30 9.16 8.43
N GLU A 58 4.45 9.93 9.49
CA GLU A 58 3.47 10.94 9.89
C GLU A 58 3.28 11.97 8.76
N GLN A 59 4.37 12.37 8.08
CA GLN A 59 4.29 13.26 6.93
C GLN A 59 3.57 12.60 5.75
N ILE A 60 3.84 11.32 5.43
CA ILE A 60 3.12 10.56 4.41
C ILE A 60 1.63 10.56 4.70
N ILE A 61 1.23 10.19 5.91
CA ILE A 61 -0.18 10.16 6.35
C ILE A 61 -0.81 11.55 6.19
N LYS A 62 -0.14 12.61 6.63
CA LYS A 62 -0.62 14.00 6.48
C LYS A 62 -0.79 14.41 5.02
N GLN A 63 0.08 13.99 4.11
CA GLN A 63 -0.04 14.32 2.69
C GLN A 63 -1.14 13.50 2.01
N LEU A 64 -1.30 12.23 2.37
CA LEU A 64 -2.38 11.38 1.85
C LEU A 64 -3.75 11.93 2.21
N ASN A 65 -3.94 12.40 3.45
CA ASN A 65 -5.19 13.03 3.90
C ASN A 65 -5.53 14.35 3.17
N LYS A 66 -4.61 14.93 2.39
CA LYS A 66 -4.87 16.12 1.57
C LYS A 66 -5.36 15.80 0.17
N LEU A 67 -5.25 14.53 -0.26
CA LEU A 67 -5.77 14.11 -1.56
C LEU A 67 -7.29 13.99 -1.47
N ILE A 68 -7.98 14.60 -2.44
CA ILE A 68 -9.44 14.63 -2.48
C ILE A 68 -10.02 13.22 -2.56
N ASP A 69 -9.38 12.34 -3.31
CA ASP A 69 -9.85 10.97 -3.54
C ASP A 69 -9.61 10.03 -2.36
N VAL A 70 -8.89 10.50 -1.32
CA VAL A 70 -8.58 9.70 -0.14
C VAL A 70 -9.64 9.96 0.92
N ILE A 71 -10.43 8.93 1.19
CA ILE A 71 -11.55 8.99 2.14
C ILE A 71 -11.06 8.71 3.56
N LYS A 72 -10.11 7.77 3.71
CA LYS A 72 -9.56 7.40 5.02
C LYS A 72 -8.15 6.87 4.90
N VAL A 73 -7.29 7.27 5.83
CA VAL A 73 -5.92 6.72 6.01
C VAL A 73 -5.81 6.15 7.42
N GLN A 74 -5.22 4.97 7.53
CA GLN A 74 -4.94 4.33 8.82
C GLN A 74 -3.55 3.68 8.78
N ASP A 75 -2.69 4.05 9.73
CA ASP A 75 -1.48 3.26 10.00
C ASP A 75 -1.89 2.01 10.81
N MET A 76 -1.49 0.85 10.34
CA MET A 76 -1.77 -0.43 10.98
C MET A 76 -0.66 -0.85 11.94
N ALA A 77 0.48 -0.14 11.97
CA ALA A 77 1.54 -0.40 12.95
C ALA A 77 1.08 -0.22 14.40
N ASP A 78 0.11 0.68 14.64
CA ASP A 78 -0.34 1.08 15.99
C ASP A 78 -1.43 0.17 16.58
N ALA A 79 -1.89 -0.84 15.84
CA ALA A 79 -2.95 -1.75 16.27
C ALA A 79 -2.65 -3.21 15.90
N PRO A 80 -3.11 -4.18 16.70
CA PRO A 80 -3.11 -5.58 16.29
C PRO A 80 -3.84 -5.74 14.94
N HIS A 81 -3.15 -6.30 13.96
CA HIS A 81 -3.68 -6.47 12.60
C HIS A 81 -3.27 -7.83 12.02
N ILE A 82 -3.93 -8.20 10.93
CA ILE A 82 -3.61 -9.40 10.14
C ILE A 82 -3.21 -8.93 8.75
N GLU A 83 -2.03 -9.35 8.30
CA GLU A 83 -1.55 -9.15 6.94
C GLU A 83 -1.35 -10.49 6.23
N ARG A 84 -1.61 -10.52 4.92
CA ARG A 84 -1.42 -11.67 4.04
C ARG A 84 -0.95 -11.18 2.69
N GLU A 85 0.02 -11.87 2.12
CA GLU A 85 0.49 -11.65 0.76
C GLU A 85 0.40 -12.97 -0.01
N LEU A 86 0.19 -12.86 -1.32
CA LEU A 86 0.20 -14.00 -2.25
C LEU A 86 1.41 -13.85 -3.16
N MET A 87 2.23 -14.90 -3.22
CA MET A 87 3.38 -14.95 -4.13
C MET A 87 3.32 -16.23 -4.97
N LEU A 88 3.55 -16.08 -6.27
CA LEU A 88 3.70 -17.19 -7.20
C LEU A 88 5.17 -17.26 -7.62
N ILE A 89 5.85 -18.36 -7.32
CA ILE A 89 7.28 -18.53 -7.61
C ILE A 89 7.47 -19.55 -8.72
N LYS A 90 8.15 -19.16 -9.80
CA LYS A 90 8.66 -20.10 -10.80
C LYS A 90 10.06 -20.54 -10.38
N VAL A 91 10.25 -21.86 -10.24
CA VAL A 91 11.53 -22.45 -9.83
C VAL A 91 12.18 -23.22 -10.98
N GLN A 92 13.51 -23.30 -10.98
CA GLN A 92 14.25 -24.18 -11.87
C GLN A 92 14.12 -25.63 -11.40
N ALA A 93 13.24 -26.39 -12.06
CA ALA A 93 12.95 -27.78 -11.71
C ALA A 93 13.78 -28.77 -12.55
N VAL A 94 15.11 -28.73 -12.42
CA VAL A 94 16.00 -29.78 -12.97
C VAL A 94 15.96 -31.03 -12.09
N GLU A 95 16.27 -32.19 -12.66
CA GLU A 95 16.07 -33.52 -12.06
C GLU A 95 16.58 -33.62 -10.60
N ARG A 96 17.80 -33.13 -10.32
CA ARG A 96 18.40 -33.05 -8.97
C ARG A 96 17.60 -32.27 -7.93
N TYR A 97 16.73 -31.35 -8.34
CA TYR A 97 15.92 -30.48 -7.47
C TYR A 97 14.42 -30.84 -7.49
N ARG A 98 14.03 -31.95 -8.16
CA ARG A 98 12.63 -32.42 -8.21
C ARG A 98 12.32 -33.50 -7.18
N GLU A 99 13.34 -34.08 -6.57
CA GLU A 99 13.23 -35.02 -5.44
C GLU A 99 13.19 -34.31 -4.09
#